data_AF-A0A7X2MF49-F1
#
_entry.id   AF-A0A7X2MF49-F1
#
_cell.length_a   1.000
_cell.length_b   1.000
_cell.length_c   1.000
_cell.angle_alpha   90.00
_cell.angle_beta   90.00
_cell.angle_gamma   90.00
#
_symmetry.space_group_name_H-M   'P 1'
#
loop_
_entity.id
_entity.type
_entity.pdbx_description
1 polymer ?
#
loop_
_entity_poly.entity_id
_entity_poly.type
_entity_poly.pdbx_seq_one_letter_code
_entity_poly.pdbx_strand_id
1 'polypeptide(L)'
;DKLAPTIMFKNVKINDNLVTDHLWFNYTKGFAVLGTLHEGDVISFNARVTSYEKAGHQIDYKLERPTKVKLVFARSSHDTLPLPDTTQEKNELLGYIMLENKQFYQKTGRDYYPWYVEQYKTFKENS
;
A
#
# COMPACT_ATOMS: atom_id res chain seq x y z
N ASP A 1 -1.87 -13.19 15.58
CA ASP A 1 -2.14 -12.12 14.60
C ASP A 1 -1.06 -12.04 13.55
N LYS A 2 -1.46 -12.26 12.29
CA LYS A 2 -0.59 -12.29 11.10
C LYS A 2 -0.57 -10.89 10.49
N LEU A 3 0.62 -10.34 10.20
CA LEU A 3 0.90 -9.01 9.61
C LEU A 3 -0.20 -8.44 8.70
N ALA A 4 -0.42 -7.13 8.71
CA ALA A 4 -1.34 -6.47 7.77
C ALA A 4 -0.57 -5.92 6.56
N PRO A 5 -1.01 -6.19 5.32
CA PRO A 5 -0.40 -5.56 4.15
C PRO A 5 -0.71 -4.07 4.17
N THR A 6 0.31 -3.24 4.01
CA THR A 6 0.20 -1.78 4.03
C THR A 6 0.90 -1.16 2.84
N ILE A 7 0.40 -0.02 2.39
CA ILE A 7 1.00 0.82 1.36
C ILE A 7 1.22 2.23 1.93
N MET A 8 2.33 2.86 1.56
CA MET A 8 2.66 4.22 1.97
C MET A 8 2.57 5.16 0.77
N PHE A 9 1.87 6.27 0.94
CA PHE A 9 1.86 7.37 -0.02
C PHE A 9 2.72 8.52 0.47
N LYS A 10 3.43 9.16 -0.46
CA LYS A 10 4.19 10.39 -0.22
C LYS A 10 3.44 11.58 -0.83
N ASN A 11 3.60 12.77 -0.27
CA ASN A 11 3.04 14.03 -0.79
C ASN A 11 1.51 13.99 -0.97
N VAL A 12 0.77 13.65 0.09
CA VAL A 12 -0.69 13.53 0.02
C VAL A 12 -1.32 14.92 0.01
N LYS A 13 -2.17 15.19 -1.00
CA LYS A 13 -2.76 16.51 -1.23
C LYS A 13 -4.29 16.49 -1.26
N ILE A 14 -4.91 17.59 -0.84
CA ILE A 14 -6.32 17.92 -1.05
C ILE A 14 -6.39 19.25 -1.78
N ASN A 15 -7.02 19.28 -2.95
CA ASN A 15 -7.09 20.47 -3.81
C ASN A 15 -5.71 21.13 -3.98
N ASP A 16 -4.71 20.31 -4.33
CA ASP A 16 -3.28 20.68 -4.48
C ASP A 16 -2.55 21.15 -3.22
N ASN A 17 -3.24 21.32 -2.09
CA ASN A 17 -2.62 21.65 -0.81
C ASN A 17 -2.07 20.38 -0.16
N LEU A 18 -0.79 20.40 0.22
CA LEU A 18 -0.15 19.32 0.95
C LEU A 18 -0.80 19.18 2.34
N VAL A 19 -1.28 17.97 2.63
CA VAL A 19 -1.90 17.62 3.92
C VAL A 19 -0.91 16.87 4.80
N THR A 20 -0.15 15.95 4.21
CA THR A 20 0.91 15.23 4.91
C THR A 20 1.98 14.74 3.94
N ASP A 21 3.23 14.70 4.40
CA ASP A 21 4.35 14.17 3.64
C ASP A 21 4.24 12.67 3.41
N HIS A 22 3.70 11.94 4.39
CA HIS A 22 3.61 10.49 4.37
C HIS A 22 2.31 10.00 5.00
N LEU A 23 1.68 9.00 4.38
CA LEU A 23 0.47 8.38 4.89
C LEU A 23 0.46 6.88 4.62
N TRP A 24 0.25 6.11 5.68
CA TRP A 24 0.10 4.66 5.60
C TRP A 24 -1.37 4.27 5.51
N PHE A 25 -1.69 3.38 4.59
CA PHE A 25 -2.98 2.72 4.50
C PHE A 25 -2.80 1.21 4.52
N ASN A 26 -3.87 0.50 4.92
CA ASN A 26 -3.99 -0.89 4.53
C ASN A 26 -3.95 -0.97 3.00
N TYR A 27 -3.14 -1.89 2.48
CA TYR A 27 -3.24 -2.27 1.08
C TYR A 27 -4.62 -2.91 0.93
N THR A 28 -5.53 -2.28 0.18
CA THR A 28 -6.90 -2.76 -0.04
C THR A 28 -7.04 -3.31 -1.44
N LYS A 29 -8.09 -4.10 -1.71
CA LYS A 29 -8.46 -4.54 -3.07
C LYS A 29 -8.42 -3.40 -4.09
N GLY A 30 -8.87 -2.20 -3.71
CA GLY A 30 -8.88 -1.03 -4.58
C GLY A 30 -7.50 -0.60 -5.07
N PHE A 31 -6.46 -0.79 -4.26
CA PHE A 31 -5.06 -0.58 -4.70
C PHE A 31 -4.54 -1.77 -5.49
N ALA A 32 -4.88 -3.01 -5.10
CA ALA A 32 -4.36 -4.23 -5.73
C ALA A 32 -4.81 -4.37 -7.19
N VAL A 33 -6.03 -3.95 -7.51
CA VAL A 33 -6.57 -3.96 -8.90
C VAL A 33 -5.87 -2.99 -9.84
N LEU A 34 -5.06 -2.05 -9.32
CA LEU A 34 -4.22 -1.19 -10.18
C LEU A 34 -2.95 -1.90 -10.68
N GLY A 35 -2.69 -3.13 -10.23
CA GLY A 35 -1.45 -3.86 -10.51
C GLY A 35 -0.27 -3.33 -9.68
N THR A 36 0.94 -3.61 -10.17
CA THR A 36 2.19 -3.16 -9.55
C THR A 36 2.29 -1.63 -9.64
N LEU A 37 2.34 -0.98 -8.48
CA LEU A 37 2.59 0.45 -8.34
C LEU A 37 4.08 0.71 -8.11
N HIS A 38 4.61 1.74 -8.76
CA HIS A 38 6.00 2.15 -8.70
C HIS A 38 6.13 3.52 -8.03
N GLU A 39 7.30 3.80 -7.47
CA GLU A 39 7.58 5.15 -6.95
C GLU A 39 7.45 6.19 -8.07
N GLY A 40 6.62 7.21 -7.83
CA GLY A 40 6.34 8.29 -8.77
C GLY A 40 5.02 8.17 -9.51
N ASP A 41 4.30 7.06 -9.37
CA ASP A 41 2.90 6.98 -9.79
C ASP A 41 2.04 7.91 -8.95
N VAL A 42 1.03 8.51 -9.58
CA VAL A 42 0.05 9.37 -8.89
C VAL A 42 -1.28 8.66 -8.89
N ILE A 43 -1.83 8.48 -7.69
CA ILE A 43 -3.16 7.91 -7.51
C ILE A 43 -4.11 8.93 -6.91
N SER A 44 -5.40 8.75 -7.17
CA SER A 44 -6.48 9.47 -6.49
C SER A 44 -7.40 8.48 -5.80
N PHE A 45 -7.96 8.88 -4.66
CA PHE A 45 -8.93 8.11 -3.91
C PHE A 45 -9.77 9.03 -3.03
N ASN A 46 -10.95 8.56 -2.65
CA ASN A 46 -11.76 9.15 -1.60
C ASN A 46 -11.44 8.45 -0.28
N ALA A 47 -11.21 9.20 0.79
CA ALA A 47 -11.06 8.67 2.14
C ALA A 47 -11.99 9.39 3.13
N ARG A 48 -12.27 8.75 4.26
CA ARG A 48 -12.97 9.38 5.37
C ARG A 48 -11.95 10.00 6.31
N VAL A 49 -12.16 11.27 6.65
CA VAL A 49 -11.41 11.93 7.72
C VAL A 49 -11.96 11.44 9.05
N THR A 50 -11.07 10.95 9.91
CA THR A 50 -11.33 10.68 11.31
C THR A 50 -10.33 11.47 12.15
N SER A 51 -10.76 11.95 13.31
CA SER A 51 -9.88 12.66 14.23
C SER A 51 -9.06 11.66 15.04
N TYR A 52 -7.75 11.87 15.13
CA TYR A 52 -6.92 11.29 16.17
C TYR A 52 -6.31 12.42 16.99
N GLU A 53 -6.65 12.48 18.27
CA GLU A 53 -6.08 13.46 19.18
C GLU A 53 -4.74 12.92 19.71
N LYS A 54 -3.64 13.52 19.30
CA LYS A 54 -2.36 13.35 19.96
C LYS A 54 -2.33 14.33 21.14
N ALA A 55 -2.11 13.83 22.35
CA ALA A 55 -2.08 14.64 23.56
C ALA A 55 -1.17 15.88 23.37
N GLY A 56 -1.77 17.08 23.39
CA GLY A 56 -1.04 18.34 23.50
C GLY A 56 -0.75 19.13 22.22
N HIS A 57 -1.74 19.33 21.32
CA HIS A 57 -1.87 20.52 20.42
C HIS A 57 -1.69 20.36 18.89
N GLN A 58 -1.90 19.17 18.30
CA GLN A 58 -2.03 19.09 16.84
C GLN A 58 -3.08 18.06 16.45
N ILE A 59 -4.19 18.48 15.83
CA ILE A 59 -5.15 17.58 15.21
C ILE A 59 -4.44 16.96 14.01
N ASP A 60 -4.12 15.67 14.10
CA ASP A 60 -3.60 14.92 12.95
C ASP A 60 -4.79 14.24 12.27
N TYR A 61 -4.91 14.42 10.96
CA TYR A 61 -6.01 13.84 10.20
C TYR A 61 -5.69 12.37 9.94
N LYS A 62 -6.43 11.47 10.59
CA LYS A 62 -6.42 10.07 10.20
C LYS A 62 -7.32 9.92 8.98
N LEU A 63 -6.77 9.42 7.88
CA LEU A 63 -7.56 9.05 6.72
C LEU A 63 -7.82 7.54 6.76
N GLU A 64 -9.06 7.15 6.56
CA GLU A 64 -9.47 5.74 6.58
C GLU A 64 -10.36 5.39 5.38
N ARG A 65 -10.48 4.08 5.12
CA ARG A 65 -11.41 3.50 4.13
C ARG A 65 -11.26 4.15 2.74
N PRO A 66 -10.10 3.98 2.09
CA PRO A 66 -9.91 4.47 0.73
C PRO A 66 -10.90 3.80 -0.21
N THR A 67 -11.57 4.59 -1.05
CA THR A 67 -12.57 4.17 -2.04
C THR A 67 -12.35 4.93 -3.35
N LYS A 68 -12.93 4.44 -4.45
CA LYS A 68 -12.76 5.06 -5.79
C LYS A 68 -11.29 5.27 -6.16
N VAL A 69 -10.44 4.31 -5.81
CA VAL A 69 -9.01 4.32 -6.09
C VAL A 69 -8.79 4.30 -7.61
N LYS A 70 -7.96 5.20 -8.11
CA LYS A 70 -7.61 5.31 -9.53
C LYS A 70 -6.16 5.72 -9.71
N LEU A 71 -5.51 5.16 -10.72
CA LEU A 71 -4.26 5.65 -11.25
C LEU A 71 -4.53 6.90 -12.10
N VAL A 72 -3.93 8.03 -11.72
CA VAL A 72 -4.06 9.33 -12.41
C VAL A 72 -2.87 9.56 -13.34
N PHE A 73 -1.68 9.12 -12.92
CA PHE A 73 -0.47 9.20 -13.71
C PHE A 73 0.39 7.96 -13.45
N ALA A 74 0.86 7.37 -14.54
CA ALA A 74 1.79 6.26 -14.57
C ALA A 74 3.18 6.78 -14.93
N ARG A 75 4.18 6.55 -14.08
CA ARG A 75 5.56 6.97 -14.39
C ARG A 75 6.18 6.12 -15.50
N SER A 76 5.75 4.86 -15.62
CA SER A 76 6.20 3.90 -16.62
C SER A 76 5.04 3.07 -17.16
N SER A 77 5.29 2.25 -18.18
CA SER A 77 4.36 1.19 -18.56
C SER A 77 4.04 0.33 -17.35
N HIS A 78 2.77 0.26 -16.96
CA HIS A 78 2.36 -0.64 -15.88
C HIS A 78 2.18 -2.04 -16.42
N ASP A 79 2.80 -3.01 -15.74
CA ASP A 79 2.30 -4.37 -15.79
C ASP A 79 0.93 -4.38 -15.13
N THR A 80 -0.10 -4.65 -15.93
CA THR A 80 -1.49 -4.74 -15.47
C THR A 80 -1.82 -6.11 -14.89
N LEU A 81 -0.82 -6.93 -14.60
CA LEU A 81 -1.04 -8.23 -13.98
C LEU A 81 -1.67 -7.99 -12.60
N PRO A 82 -2.82 -8.63 -12.32
CA PRO A 82 -3.52 -8.41 -11.07
C PRO A 82 -2.64 -8.86 -9.90
N LEU A 83 -2.47 -7.99 -8.91
CA LEU A 83 -1.88 -8.37 -7.64
C LEU A 83 -2.90 -9.19 -6.82
N PRO A 84 -2.41 -10.04 -5.90
CA PRO A 84 -3.30 -10.80 -5.03
C PRO A 84 -4.28 -9.89 -4.26
N ASP A 85 -5.57 -10.27 -4.20
CA ASP A 85 -6.57 -9.52 -3.45
C ASP A 85 -6.46 -9.78 -1.95
N THR A 86 -6.27 -8.69 -1.22
CA THR A 86 -6.29 -8.55 0.24
C THR A 86 -7.38 -9.32 1.00
N THR A 87 -8.52 -9.63 0.38
CA THR A 87 -9.65 -10.34 1.02
C THR A 87 -9.49 -11.85 1.07
N GLN A 88 -8.81 -12.46 0.09
CA GLN A 88 -8.62 -13.91 0.00
C GLN A 88 -7.13 -14.30 0.02
N GLU A 89 -6.26 -13.42 -0.47
CA GLU A 89 -4.87 -13.69 -0.80
C GLU A 89 -3.93 -12.76 -0.01
N LYS A 90 -4.28 -12.55 1.27
CA LYS A 90 -3.55 -11.67 2.18
C LYS A 90 -2.08 -12.10 2.33
N ASN A 91 -1.80 -13.40 2.35
CA ASN A 91 -0.45 -13.90 2.60
C ASN A 91 0.45 -13.72 1.37
N GLU A 92 -0.12 -13.90 0.21
CA GLU A 92 0.45 -13.70 -1.11
C GLU A 92 0.78 -12.22 -1.30
N LEU A 93 -0.13 -11.31 -0.92
CA LEU A 93 0.15 -9.88 -0.97
C LEU A 93 1.26 -9.46 0.01
N LEU A 94 1.32 -10.04 1.21
CA LEU A 94 2.45 -9.84 2.12
C LEU A 94 3.76 -10.34 1.51
N GLY A 95 3.71 -11.48 0.79
CA GLY A 95 4.85 -12.03 0.06
C GLY A 95 5.37 -11.09 -1.01
N TYR A 96 4.46 -10.53 -1.81
CA TYR A 96 4.76 -9.49 -2.79
C TYR A 96 5.44 -8.29 -2.12
N ILE A 97 4.84 -7.72 -1.06
CA ILE A 97 5.39 -6.56 -0.35
C ILE A 97 6.81 -6.85 0.17
N MET A 98 7.02 -8.01 0.79
CA MET A 98 8.32 -8.41 1.33
C MET A 98 9.35 -8.60 0.22
N LEU A 99 8.96 -9.22 -0.90
CA LEU A 99 9.84 -9.46 -2.03
C LEU A 99 10.29 -8.14 -2.66
N GLU A 100 9.35 -7.24 -2.98
CA GLU A 100 9.63 -5.93 -3.58
C GLU A 100 10.48 -5.04 -2.65
N ASN A 101 10.26 -5.15 -1.34
CA ASN A 101 10.95 -4.32 -0.36
C ASN A 101 12.08 -5.08 0.35
N LYS A 102 12.60 -6.19 -0.22
CA LYS A 102 13.57 -7.08 0.46
C LYS A 102 14.77 -6.33 1.05
N GLN A 103 15.33 -5.38 0.30
CA GLN A 103 16.46 -4.57 0.77
C GLN A 103 16.10 -3.71 1.99
N PHE A 104 14.88 -3.19 2.05
CA PHE A 104 14.41 -2.40 3.19
C PHE A 104 14.34 -3.25 4.47
N TYR A 105 13.78 -4.46 4.39
CA TYR A 105 13.74 -5.38 5.55
C TYR A 105 15.14 -5.74 6.04
N GLN A 106 16.04 -6.08 5.11
CA GLN A 106 17.43 -6.42 5.42
C GLN A 106 18.19 -5.26 6.09
N LYS A 107 18.00 -4.02 5.61
CA LYS A 107 18.71 -2.83 6.14
C LYS A 107 18.16 -2.37 7.48
N THR A 108 16.87 -2.54 7.73
CA THR A 108 16.20 -2.01 8.95
C THR A 108 16.14 -3.02 10.09
N GLY A 109 16.57 -4.27 9.88
CA GLY A 109 16.44 -5.34 10.87
C GLY A 109 14.98 -5.74 11.13
N ARG A 110 14.04 -5.32 10.27
CA ARG A 110 12.65 -5.76 10.34
C ARG A 110 12.54 -7.20 9.89
N ASP A 111 11.65 -7.94 10.54
CA ASP A 111 11.42 -9.35 10.20
C ASP A 111 11.04 -9.51 8.73
N TYR A 112 11.81 -10.36 8.06
CA TYR A 112 11.54 -10.86 6.73
C TYR A 112 11.14 -12.32 6.85
N TYR A 113 9.97 -12.67 6.32
CA TYR A 113 9.38 -13.99 6.50
C TYR A 113 9.31 -14.72 5.14
N PRO A 114 10.27 -15.62 4.84
CA PRO A 114 10.32 -16.32 3.55
C PRO A 114 9.03 -17.05 3.20
N TRP A 115 8.30 -17.56 4.20
CA TRP A 115 7.03 -18.26 4.00
C TRP A 115 6.01 -17.43 3.20
N TYR A 116 5.84 -16.13 3.50
CA TYR A 116 4.93 -15.27 2.73
C TYR A 116 5.41 -15.09 1.28
N VAL A 117 6.71 -14.94 1.08
CA VAL A 117 7.31 -14.79 -0.25
C VAL A 117 7.08 -16.03 -1.10
N GLU A 118 7.14 -17.22 -0.51
CA GLU A 118 6.78 -18.46 -1.21
C GLU A 118 5.29 -18.50 -1.58
N GLN A 119 4.37 -18.02 -0.72
CA GLN A 119 2.95 -17.92 -1.11
C GLN A 119 2.75 -17.05 -2.36
N TYR A 120 3.44 -15.90 -2.43
CA TYR A 120 3.38 -15.03 -3.61
C TYR A 120 3.95 -15.69 -4.87
N LYS A 121 5.06 -16.44 -4.76
CA LYS A 121 5.63 -17.16 -5.90
C LYS A 121 4.65 -18.21 -6.42
N THR A 122 4.04 -19.01 -5.54
CA THR A 122 3.01 -19.99 -5.91
C THR A 122 1.82 -19.31 -6.58
N PHE A 123 1.36 -18.16 -6.07
CA PHE A 123 0.31 -17.38 -6.73
C PHE A 123 0.69 -17.01 -8.18
N LYS A 124 1.92 -16.51 -8.39
CA LYS A 124 2.39 -16.07 -9.70
C LYS A 124 2.55 -17.20 -10.71
N GLU A 125 2.81 -18.43 -10.26
CA GLU A 125 2.90 -19.61 -11.12
C GLU A 125 1.53 -20.12 -11.58
N ASN A 126 0.46 -19.79 -10.84
CA ASN A 126 -0.91 -20.26 -11.10
C ASN A 126 -1.81 -19.18 -11.72
N SER A 127 -1.30 -17.97 -11.97
CA SER A 127 -2.01 -16.83 -12.56
C SER A 127 -1.58 -16.60 -14.00
#